data_AF-A0AAQ3NDM5-F1
#
_entry.id   AF-A0AAQ3NDM5-F1
#
_cell.length_a   1.000
_cell.length_b   1.000
_cell.length_c   1.000
_cell.angle_alpha   90.00
_cell.angle_beta   90.00
_cell.angle_gamma   90.00
#
_symmetry.space_group_name_H-M   'P 1'
#
loop_
_entity.id
_entity.type
_entity.pdbx_description
1 polymer ?
#
loop_
_entity_poly.entity_id
_entity_poly.type
_entity_poly.pdbx_seq_one_letter_code
_entity_poly.pdbx_strand_id
1 'polypeptide(L)'
;MYAYLAMQVAERTLFLWNNEHIVSLIAQNRTVVLPIIFEALEKNIQSHWNQAVHGLTVNVQKMFIEMDAELFEECQRQYAEREAKAKDLEEQRELNWKRLTDAAAQNGVDMVTA
;
A
#
# COMPACT_ATOMS: atom_id res chain seq x y z
N MET A 1 7.14 18.17 -14.40
CA MET A 1 6.04 18.97 -13.85
C MET A 1 5.10 18.15 -12.95
N TYR A 2 4.55 17.01 -13.41
CA TYR A 2 3.69 16.13 -12.58
C TYR A 2 4.37 15.57 -11.31
N ALA A 3 5.62 15.13 -11.39
CA ALA A 3 6.37 14.64 -10.23
C ALA A 3 6.65 15.74 -9.17
N TYR A 4 6.73 17.00 -9.60
CA TYR A 4 7.01 18.14 -8.71
C TYR A 4 5.75 18.57 -7.94
N LEU A 5 4.59 18.54 -8.59
CA LEU A 5 3.29 18.76 -7.95
C LEU A 5 2.98 17.68 -6.91
N ALA A 6 3.25 16.41 -7.20
CA ALA A 6 3.06 15.31 -6.24
C ALA A 6 3.94 15.47 -4.99
N MET A 7 5.18 15.95 -5.16
CA MET A 7 6.09 16.21 -4.04
C MET A 7 5.59 17.33 -3.13
N GLN A 8 5.17 18.47 -3.69
CA GLN A 8 4.66 19.59 -2.89
C GLN A 8 3.36 19.22 -2.15
N VAL A 9 2.49 18.40 -2.75
CA VAL A 9 1.27 17.92 -2.08
C VAL A 9 1.63 16.99 -0.92
N ALA A 10 2.54 16.04 -1.12
CA ALA A 10 2.98 15.13 -0.07
C ALA A 10 3.63 15.89 1.10
N GLU A 11 4.53 16.81 0.80
CA GLU A 11 5.21 17.64 1.78
C GLU A 11 4.21 18.45 2.62
N ARG A 12 3.31 19.18 1.97
CA ARG A 12 2.33 20.06 2.65
C ARG A 12 1.28 19.28 3.44
N THR A 13 0.93 18.08 2.99
CA THR A 13 0.03 17.18 3.73
C THR A 13 0.72 16.61 4.96
N LEU A 14 2.00 16.21 4.84
CA LEU A 14 2.78 15.70 5.96
C LEU A 14 3.10 16.79 7.00
N PHE A 15 3.17 18.06 6.59
CA PHE A 15 3.29 19.20 7.52
C PHE A 15 2.12 19.34 8.50
N LEU A 16 0.94 18.77 8.20
CA LEU A 16 -0.20 18.78 9.14
C LEU A 16 0.13 18.03 10.45
N TRP A 17 1.09 17.10 10.41
CA TRP A 17 1.59 16.38 11.57
C TRP A 17 2.46 17.22 12.50
N ASN A 18 2.90 18.41 12.06
CA ASN A 18 3.57 19.37 12.95
C ASN A 18 2.59 20.24 13.75
N ASN A 19 1.27 20.11 13.48
CA ASN A 19 0.25 20.85 14.22
C ASN A 19 -0.30 19.99 15.36
N GLU A 20 0.04 20.35 16.60
CA GLU A 20 -0.36 19.61 17.80
C GLU A 20 -1.88 19.43 17.94
N HIS A 21 -2.68 20.40 17.50
CA HIS A 21 -4.15 20.28 17.54
C HIS A 21 -4.65 19.20 16.56
N ILE A 22 -4.11 19.17 15.34
CA ILE A 22 -4.46 18.15 14.35
C ILE A 22 -4.02 16.78 14.85
N VAL A 23 -2.80 16.67 15.35
CA VAL A 23 -2.27 15.42 15.92
C VAL A 23 -3.13 14.93 17.08
N SER A 24 -3.56 15.83 17.97
CA SER A 24 -4.46 15.47 19.08
C SER A 24 -5.81 14.93 18.59
N LEU A 25 -6.41 15.54 17.57
CA LEU A 25 -7.66 15.05 16.98
C LEU A 25 -7.49 13.69 16.31
N ILE A 26 -6.36 13.48 15.61
CA ILE A 26 -6.02 12.18 15.02
C ILE A 26 -5.83 11.12 16.12
N ALA A 27 -5.13 11.45 17.21
CA ALA A 27 -4.91 10.53 18.32
C ALA A 27 -6.23 10.10 18.99
N GLN A 28 -7.20 11.01 19.11
CA GLN A 28 -8.54 10.70 19.64
C GLN A 28 -9.34 9.77 18.72
N ASN A 29 -9.10 9.83 17.40
CA ASN A 29 -9.82 9.06 16.38
C ASN A 29 -8.94 7.97 15.74
N ARG A 30 -7.83 7.60 16.38
CA ARG A 30 -6.77 6.76 15.80
C ARG A 30 -7.27 5.40 15.32
N THR A 31 -8.27 4.82 15.99
CA THR A 31 -8.88 3.53 15.65
C THR A 31 -9.56 3.53 14.28
N VAL A 32 -9.95 4.70 13.77
CA VAL A 32 -10.54 4.87 12.44
C VAL A 32 -9.49 5.41 11.46
N VAL A 33 -8.70 6.40 11.87
CA VAL A 33 -7.74 7.08 10.99
C VAL A 33 -6.60 6.15 10.57
N LEU A 34 -5.98 5.45 11.53
CA LEU A 34 -4.79 4.64 11.27
C LEU A 34 -5.05 3.53 10.23
N PRO A 35 -6.10 2.69 10.33
CA PRO A 35 -6.38 1.66 9.33
C PRO A 35 -6.56 2.21 7.91
N ILE A 36 -7.11 3.42 7.76
CA ILE A 36 -7.37 4.04 6.44
C ILE A 36 -6.06 4.45 5.75
N ILE A 37 -5.13 5.02 6.52
CA ILE A 37 -3.90 5.59 5.95
C ILE A 37 -2.71 4.64 6.00
N PHE A 38 -2.80 3.54 6.76
CA PHE A 38 -1.72 2.58 7.00
C PHE A 38 -1.07 2.08 5.70
N GLU A 39 -1.89 1.63 4.75
CA GLU A 39 -1.41 1.10 3.47
C GLU A 39 -0.63 2.16 2.66
N ALA A 40 -1.05 3.42 2.70
CA ALA A 40 -0.34 4.50 2.04
C ALA A 40 1.02 4.79 2.71
N LEU A 41 1.09 4.70 4.05
CA LEU A 41 2.34 4.84 4.79
C LEU A 41 3.31 3.70 4.43
N GLU A 42 2.85 2.44 4.45
CA GLU A 42 3.68 1.28 4.11
C GLU A 42 4.24 1.35 2.67
N LYS A 43 3.39 1.66 1.70
CA LYS A 43 3.81 1.81 0.29
C LYS A 43 4.86 2.91 0.11
N ASN A 44 4.69 4.04 0.81
CA ASN A 44 5.65 5.13 0.79
C ASN A 44 6.99 4.73 1.42
N ILE A 45 6.97 3.98 2.52
CA ILE A 45 8.19 3.49 3.16
C ILE A 45 8.94 2.54 2.23
N GLN A 46 8.24 1.64 1.54
CA GLN A 46 8.87 0.65 0.66
C GLN A 46 9.50 1.24 -0.60
N SER A 47 8.91 2.28 -1.19
CA SER A 47 9.19 2.62 -2.59
C SER A 47 9.18 4.11 -2.95
N HIS A 48 9.08 5.03 -1.98
CA HIS A 48 9.05 6.45 -2.32
C HIS A 48 10.42 6.96 -2.78
N TRP A 49 10.47 7.57 -3.97
CA TRP A 49 11.71 8.05 -4.62
C TRP A 49 12.35 9.26 -3.92
N ASN A 50 11.57 10.04 -3.16
CA ASN A 50 12.05 11.22 -2.44
C ASN A 50 12.35 10.89 -0.97
N GLN A 51 13.60 11.10 -0.56
CA GLN A 51 14.12 10.82 0.78
C GLN A 51 13.49 11.67 1.89
N ALA A 52 13.12 12.92 1.61
CA ALA A 52 12.46 13.78 2.61
C ALA A 52 11.05 13.29 2.93
N VAL A 53 10.29 12.91 1.89
CA VAL A 53 8.95 12.32 2.06
C VAL A 53 9.03 10.98 2.79
N HIS A 54 10.05 10.17 2.48
CA HIS A 54 10.31 8.92 3.20
C HIS A 54 10.56 9.19 4.69
N GLY A 55 11.46 10.13 5.03
CA GLY A 55 11.74 10.51 6.42
C GLY A 55 10.51 11.03 7.18
N LEU A 56 9.69 11.86 6.55
CA LEU A 56 8.43 12.34 7.13
C LEU A 56 7.44 11.19 7.36
N THR A 57 7.33 10.25 6.42
CA THR A 57 6.46 9.07 6.56
C THR A 57 6.89 8.20 7.72
N VAL A 58 8.21 7.96 7.88
CA VAL A 58 8.77 7.21 9.02
C VAL A 58 8.47 7.91 10.35
N ASN A 59 8.54 9.25 10.41
CA ASN A 59 8.16 9.99 11.61
C ASN A 59 6.67 9.80 11.95
N VAL A 60 5.78 9.86 10.96
CA VAL A 60 4.35 9.60 11.16
C VAL A 60 4.09 8.18 11.66
N GLN A 61 4.79 7.19 11.09
CA GLN A 61 4.71 5.80 11.54
C GLN A 61 5.09 5.68 13.02
N LYS A 62 6.22 6.29 13.44
CA LYS A 62 6.66 6.29 14.85
C LYS A 62 5.64 6.93 15.78
N MET A 63 5.06 8.07 15.39
CA MET A 63 4.02 8.72 16.18
C MET A 63 2.81 7.80 16.42
N PHE A 64 2.37 7.04 15.42
CA PHE A 64 1.29 6.07 15.62
C PHE A 64 1.68 4.90 16.52
N ILE A 65 2.90 4.38 16.38
CA ILE A 65 3.41 3.31 17.26
C ILE A 65 3.47 3.79 18.71
N GLU A 66 3.95 5.02 18.94
CA GLU A 66 4.01 5.63 20.27
C GLU A 66 2.61 5.89 20.86
N MET A 67 1.63 6.23 20.01
CA MET A 67 0.24 6.44 20.45
C MET A 67 -0.48 5.14 20.80
N ASP A 68 -0.33 4.10 19.98
CA ASP A 68 -1.07 2.84 20.14
C ASP A 68 -0.39 1.70 19.35
N ALA A 69 0.59 1.05 19.99
CA ALA A 69 1.36 -0.02 19.39
C ALA A 69 0.49 -1.24 19.02
N GLU A 70 -0.51 -1.59 19.86
CA GLU A 70 -1.39 -2.73 19.61
C GLU A 70 -2.25 -2.52 18.35
N LEU A 71 -2.82 -1.32 18.21
CA LEU A 71 -3.58 -0.97 17.00
C LEU A 71 -2.69 -0.96 15.76
N PHE A 72 -1.45 -0.48 15.88
CA PHE A 72 -0.50 -0.48 14.78
C PHE A 72 -0.15 -1.90 14.32
N GLU A 73 0.17 -2.79 15.27
CA GLU A 73 0.44 -4.20 14.98
C GLU A 73 -0.75 -4.91 14.34
N GLU A 74 -1.98 -4.60 14.78
CA GLU A 74 -3.18 -5.13 14.16
C GLU A 74 -3.33 -4.69 12.70
N CYS A 75 -3.11 -3.40 12.41
CA CYS A 75 -3.11 -2.89 11.04
C CYS A 75 -2.02 -3.58 10.19
N GLN A 76 -0.84 -3.82 10.77
CA GLN A 76 0.26 -4.52 10.10
C GLN A 76 -0.11 -5.96 9.74
N ARG A 77 -0.72 -6.71 10.68
CA ARG A 77 -1.21 -8.08 10.43
C ARG A 77 -2.26 -8.10 9.32
N GLN A 78 -3.27 -7.24 9.40
CA GLN A 78 -4.33 -7.15 8.39
C GLN A 78 -3.78 -6.77 7.00
N TYR A 79 -2.78 -5.89 6.95
CA TYR A 79 -2.12 -5.54 5.70
C TYR A 79 -1.36 -6.73 5.10
N ALA A 80 -0.56 -7.44 5.91
CA ALA A 80 0.17 -8.62 5.44
C ALA A 80 -0.76 -9.73 4.93
N GLU A 81 -1.89 -9.95 5.61
CA GLU A 81 -2.90 -10.91 5.17
C GLU A 81 -3.53 -10.52 3.82
N ARG A 82 -3.83 -9.23 3.64
CA ARG A 82 -4.37 -8.71 2.36
C ARG A 82 -3.36 -8.88 1.22
N GLU A 83 -2.10 -8.56 1.45
CA GLU A 83 -1.03 -8.71 0.44
C GLU A 83 -0.82 -10.18 0.06
N ALA A 84 -0.82 -11.10 1.04
CA ALA A 84 -0.72 -12.53 0.78
C ALA A 84 -1.89 -13.03 -0.07
N LYS A 85 -3.13 -12.67 0.29
CA LYS A 85 -4.33 -13.02 -0.49
C LYS A 85 -4.31 -12.44 -1.91
N ALA A 86 -3.85 -11.20 -2.06
CA ALA A 86 -3.73 -10.56 -3.37
C ALA A 86 -2.71 -11.29 -4.25
N LYS A 87 -1.58 -11.69 -3.68
CA LYS A 87 -0.55 -12.47 -4.37
C LYS A 87 -1.06 -13.85 -4.80
N ASP A 88 -1.72 -14.58 -3.89
CA ASP A 88 -2.30 -15.90 -4.21
C ASP A 88 -3.31 -15.79 -5.35
N LEU A 89 -4.16 -14.75 -5.34
CA LEU A 89 -5.13 -14.52 -6.41
C LEU A 89 -4.44 -14.22 -7.75
N GLU A 90 -3.34 -13.47 -7.74
CA GLU A 90 -2.58 -13.18 -8.95
C GLU A 90 -1.89 -14.43 -9.51
N GLU A 91 -1.28 -15.26 -8.66
CA GLU A 91 -0.69 -16.54 -9.07
C GLU A 91 -1.74 -17.48 -9.69
N GLN A 92 -2.96 -17.52 -9.12
CA GLN A 92 -4.07 -18.28 -9.71
C GLN A 92 -4.51 -17.73 -11.07
N ARG A 93 -4.52 -16.39 -11.24
CA ARG A 93 -4.83 -15.76 -12.54
C ARG A 93 -3.78 -16.12 -13.59
N GLU A 94 -2.49 -16.04 -13.25
CA GLU A 94 -1.40 -16.42 -14.14
C GLU A 94 -1.48 -17.89 -14.56
N LEU A 95 -1.76 -18.79 -13.62
CA LEU A 95 -1.90 -20.22 -13.91
C LEU A 95 -3.09 -20.49 -14.84
N ASN A 96 -4.23 -19.85 -14.60
CA ASN A 96 -5.40 -19.98 -15.46
C ASN A 96 -5.13 -19.43 -16.86
N TRP A 97 -4.45 -18.28 -16.96
CA TRP A 97 -4.08 -17.69 -18.24
C TRP A 97 -3.12 -18.60 -19.03
N LYS A 98 -2.15 -19.21 -18.35
CA LYS A 98 -1.23 -20.17 -18.97
C LYS A 98 -1.98 -21.39 -19.51
N ARG A 99 -2.88 -21.99 -18.73
CA ARG A 99 -3.72 -23.13 -19.16
C ARG A 99 -4.58 -22.80 -20.39
N LEU A 100 -5.17 -21.60 -20.43
CA LEU A 100 -5.95 -21.14 -21.58
C LEU A 100 -5.07 -20.97 -22.82
N THR A 101 -3.88 -20.41 -22.66
CA THR A 101 -2.92 -20.22 -23.76
C THR A 101 -2.44 -21.56 -24.31
N ASP A 102 -2.10 -22.52 -23.44
CA ASP A 102 -1.67 -23.86 -23.83
C ASP A 102 -2.79 -24.62 -24.57
N ALA A 103 -4.04 -24.54 -24.08
CA ALA A 103 -5.19 -25.15 -24.74
C ALA A 103 -5.49 -24.52 -26.11
N ALA A 104 -5.37 -23.19 -26.23
CA ALA A 104 -5.53 -22.50 -27.52
C ALA A 104 -4.44 -22.90 -28.52
N ALA A 105 -3.19 -23.06 -28.07
CA ALA A 105 -2.08 -23.51 -28.91
C ALA A 105 -2.29 -24.95 -29.42
N GLN A 106 -2.83 -25.85 -28.60
CA GLN A 106 -3.14 -27.22 -29.02
C GLN A 106 -4.30 -27.27 -30.03
N ASN A 107 -5.38 -26.53 -29.80
CA ASN A 107 -6.52 -26.49 -30.73
C ASN A 107 -6.23 -25.74 -32.04
N GLY A 108 -5.24 -24.85 -32.06
CA GLY A 108 -4.77 -24.20 -33.28
C GLY A 108 -3.98 -25.13 -34.22
N VAL A 109 -3.41 -26.21 -33.70
CA VAL A 109 -2.74 -27.24 -34.51
C VAL A 109 -3.76 -28.12 -35.21
N ASP A 110 -4.87 -28.48 -34.55
CA ASP A 110 -5.91 -29.35 -35.11
C ASP A 110 -6.75 -28.69 -36.22
N MET A 111 -6.82 -27.35 -36.29
CA MET A 111 -7.50 -26.64 -37.39
C MET A 111 -6.62 -26.41 -38.63
N VAL A 112 -5.30 -26.59 -38.54
CA VAL A 112 -4.37 -26.38 -39.68
C VAL A 112 -4.05 -27.69 -40.41
N THR A 113 -4.35 -28.84 -39.79
CA THR A 113 -4.12 -30.19 -40.34
C THR A 113 -5.38 -30.93 -40.79
N ALA A 114 -6.55 -30.28 -40.81
CA ALA A 114 -7.81 -30.85 -41.30
C ALA A 114 -8.23 -30.28 -42.67
#